data_AF-A0A950X5D7-F1
#
_entry.id   AF-A0A950X5D7-F1
#
_cell.length_a   1.000
_cell.length_b   1.000
_cell.length_c   1.000
_cell.angle_alpha   90.00
_cell.angle_beta   90.00
_cell.angle_gamma   90.00
#
_symmetry.space_group_name_H-M   'P 1'
#
loop_
_entity.id
_entity.type
_entity.pdbx_description
1 polymer ?
#
loop_
_entity_poly.entity_id
_entity_poly.type
_entity_poly.pdbx_seq_one_letter_code
_entity_poly.pdbx_strand_id
1 'polypeptide(L)'
;MENGSGHGLAGLLEIATRCGSGAALKNGICWSAEADTERSWSHWIRFYFQPLILPHLMEVQSLSSRQFVREILLRDREFSEVLSEEAQRKSVEAGRHLLLHKSIKADRTFYRIQQAVQAGTTPGHFPTLFAVRAAMFSIAPRTAVMAYLLQELICEIADPDYQAELLALGLSEVNDFFRRSVELEPETAPSNA
;
A
#
# COMPACT_ATOMS: atom_id res chain seq x y z
N MET A 1 -27.99 -17.39 -3.04
CA MET A 1 -26.58 -17.56 -2.62
C MET A 1 -25.83 -16.32 -3.04
N GLU A 2 -25.86 -15.29 -2.19
CA GLU A 2 -25.04 -14.08 -2.37
C GLU A 2 -23.67 -14.37 -1.75
N ASN A 3 -22.74 -14.80 -2.60
CA ASN A 3 -21.34 -15.00 -2.21
C ASN A 3 -20.52 -13.82 -2.73
N GLY A 4 -19.82 -13.14 -1.82
CA GLY A 4 -18.76 -12.20 -2.14
C GLY A 4 -19.00 -10.82 -1.58
N SER A 5 -18.56 -10.60 -0.35
CA SER A 5 -18.44 -9.28 0.30
C SER A 5 -17.37 -8.43 -0.41
N GLY A 6 -17.64 -8.07 -1.66
CA GLY A 6 -16.95 -7.00 -2.36
C GLY A 6 -17.29 -5.70 -1.64
N HIS A 7 -16.31 -5.13 -0.95
CA HIS A 7 -16.49 -3.81 -0.37
C HIS A 7 -16.69 -2.86 -1.55
N GLY A 8 -17.88 -2.26 -1.69
CA GLY A 8 -18.10 -1.20 -2.67
C GLY A 8 -17.14 -0.03 -2.43
N LEU A 9 -17.08 0.93 -3.36
CA LEU A 9 -16.14 2.07 -3.29
C LEU A 9 -16.13 2.78 -1.92
N ALA A 10 -17.30 2.90 -1.27
CA ALA A 10 -17.42 3.46 0.07
C ALA A 10 -16.63 2.68 1.15
N GLY A 11 -16.63 1.34 1.08
CA GLY A 11 -15.85 0.50 2.00
C GLY A 11 -14.35 0.59 1.74
N LEU A 12 -13.94 0.70 0.47
CA LEU A 12 -12.54 0.97 0.12
C LEU A 12 -12.08 2.34 0.62
N LEU A 13 -12.92 3.37 0.49
CA LEU A 13 -12.64 4.71 0.99
C LEU A 13 -12.48 4.72 2.52
N GLU A 14 -13.31 3.98 3.24
CA GLU A 14 -13.16 3.83 4.70
C GLU A 14 -11.80 3.20 5.04
N ILE A 15 -11.41 2.14 4.35
CA ILE A 15 -10.13 1.46 4.58
C ILE A 15 -8.95 2.38 4.23
N ALA A 16 -9.00 3.07 3.10
CA ALA A 16 -7.99 4.04 2.68
C ALA A 16 -7.84 5.14 3.74
N THR A 17 -8.95 5.69 4.23
CA THR A 17 -8.96 6.69 5.30
C THR A 17 -8.35 6.15 6.59
N ARG A 18 -8.75 4.95 7.01
CA ARG A 18 -8.28 4.31 8.24
C ARG A 18 -6.80 3.97 8.19
N CYS A 19 -6.29 3.52 7.05
CA CYS A 19 -4.89 3.12 6.89
C CYS A 19 -3.97 4.28 6.50
N GLY A 20 -4.47 5.26 5.74
CA GLY A 20 -3.72 6.35 5.11
C GLY A 20 -3.87 7.73 5.75
N SER A 21 -4.51 7.83 6.93
CA SER A 21 -4.79 9.07 7.68
C SER A 21 -5.83 10.05 7.09
N GLY A 22 -6.55 9.65 6.04
CA GLY A 22 -7.56 10.49 5.39
C GLY A 22 -6.97 11.51 4.40
N ALA A 23 -7.75 12.52 4.03
CA ALA A 23 -7.45 13.50 2.96
C ALA A 23 -6.38 14.56 3.31
N ALA A 24 -5.53 14.32 4.31
CA ALA A 24 -4.55 15.32 4.78
C ALA A 24 -3.31 15.43 3.88
N LEU A 25 -3.12 14.49 2.96
CA LEU A 25 -2.01 14.46 2.03
C LEU A 25 -2.40 15.18 0.73
N LYS A 26 -1.59 16.18 0.35
CA LYS A 26 -1.64 16.83 -0.97
C LYS A 26 -0.31 16.53 -1.66
N ASN A 27 -0.35 16.35 -3.00
CA ASN A 27 0.82 16.08 -3.86
C ASN A 27 1.25 14.60 -3.95
N GLY A 28 0.30 13.68 -3.82
CA GLY A 28 0.54 12.25 -4.08
C GLY A 28 1.43 11.56 -3.05
N ILE A 29 1.60 10.26 -3.19
CA ILE A 29 2.47 9.46 -2.32
C ILE A 29 3.68 8.97 -3.11
N CYS A 30 3.43 8.19 -4.16
CA CYS A 30 4.46 7.71 -5.09
C CYS A 30 4.12 8.03 -6.55
N TRP A 31 2.89 8.45 -6.83
CA TRP A 31 2.44 8.92 -8.14
C TRP A 31 2.08 10.41 -8.09
N SER A 32 2.15 11.07 -9.24
CA SER A 32 1.55 12.39 -9.43
C SER A 32 0.78 12.50 -10.73
N ALA A 33 -0.34 13.23 -10.68
CA ALA A 33 -1.12 13.50 -11.87
C ALA A 33 -0.32 14.39 -12.82
N GLU A 34 -0.34 14.04 -14.12
CA GLU A 34 0.24 14.83 -15.20
C GLU A 34 -0.89 15.37 -16.08
N ALA A 35 -0.55 16.14 -17.13
CA ALA A 35 -1.55 16.68 -18.05
C ALA A 35 -2.41 15.60 -18.74
N ASP A 36 -1.82 14.42 -18.98
CA ASP A 36 -2.53 13.22 -19.45
C ASP A 36 -2.60 12.18 -18.32
N THR A 37 -3.59 12.37 -17.43
CA THR A 37 -3.73 11.62 -16.18
C THR A 37 -3.93 10.12 -16.39
N GLU A 38 -4.77 9.70 -17.33
CA GLU A 38 -5.02 8.27 -17.60
C GLU A 38 -3.76 7.56 -18.06
N ARG A 39 -3.01 8.20 -18.97
CA ARG A 39 -1.75 7.66 -19.47
C ARG A 39 -0.69 7.62 -18.37
N SER A 40 -0.55 8.69 -17.59
CA SER A 40 0.44 8.73 -16.51
C SER A 40 0.10 7.72 -15.41
N TRP A 41 -1.18 7.53 -15.08
CA TRP A 41 -1.65 6.51 -14.15
C TRP A 41 -1.35 5.10 -14.65
N SER A 42 -1.72 4.78 -15.90
CA SER A 42 -1.46 3.46 -16.50
C SER A 42 0.04 3.16 -16.57
N HIS A 43 0.84 4.16 -16.94
CA HIS A 43 2.30 4.05 -16.97
C HIS A 43 2.85 3.79 -15.56
N TRP A 44 2.41 4.55 -14.56
CA TRP A 44 2.84 4.35 -13.18
C TRP A 44 2.45 2.97 -12.65
N ILE A 45 1.22 2.50 -12.92
CA ILE A 45 0.77 1.17 -12.52
C ILE A 45 1.71 0.09 -13.06
N ARG A 46 2.02 0.15 -14.36
CA ARG A 46 2.80 -0.88 -15.05
C ARG A 46 4.28 -0.88 -14.71
N PHE A 47 4.88 0.31 -14.56
CA PHE A 47 6.34 0.43 -14.44
C PHE A 47 6.83 0.68 -13.02
N TYR A 48 5.95 1.10 -12.10
CA TYR A 48 6.31 1.37 -10.71
C TYR A 48 5.46 0.56 -9.73
N PHE A 49 4.13 0.67 -9.81
CA PHE A 49 3.27 0.03 -8.82
C PHE A 49 3.40 -1.50 -8.83
N GLN A 50 3.11 -2.14 -9.96
CA GLN A 50 3.16 -3.60 -10.08
C GLN A 50 4.55 -4.20 -9.80
N PRO A 51 5.66 -3.69 -10.36
CA PRO A 51 6.96 -4.31 -10.15
C PRO A 51 7.59 -4.00 -8.78
N LEU A 52 7.27 -2.84 -8.17
CA LEU A 52 7.99 -2.36 -6.97
C LEU A 52 7.07 -2.27 -5.74
N ILE A 53 5.97 -1.52 -5.86
CA ILE A 53 5.14 -1.15 -4.71
C ILE A 53 4.24 -2.31 -4.27
N LEU A 54 3.62 -3.01 -5.22
CA LEU A 54 2.70 -4.12 -4.95
C LEU A 54 3.39 -5.28 -4.22
N PRO A 55 4.56 -5.80 -4.67
CA PRO A 55 5.29 -6.82 -3.92
C PRO A 55 5.68 -6.34 -2.52
N HIS A 56 6.10 -5.08 -2.38
CA HIS A 56 6.45 -4.49 -1.09
C HIS A 56 5.26 -4.44 -0.13
N LEU A 57 4.09 -4.00 -0.60
CA LEU A 57 2.85 -3.99 0.19
C LEU A 57 2.48 -5.39 0.69
N MET A 58 2.55 -6.39 -0.19
CA MET A 58 2.23 -7.78 0.15
C MET A 58 3.20 -8.37 1.18
N GLU A 59 4.50 -8.19 0.96
CA GLU A 59 5.55 -8.67 1.86
C GLU A 59 5.45 -8.01 3.24
N VAL A 60 5.35 -6.68 3.30
CA VAL A 60 5.26 -5.96 4.58
C VAL A 60 4.00 -6.33 5.35
N GLN A 61 2.87 -6.50 4.67
CA GLN A 61 1.63 -6.93 5.32
C GLN A 61 1.74 -8.35 5.90
N SER A 62 2.38 -9.26 5.15
CA SER A 62 2.67 -10.63 5.61
C SER A 62 3.61 -10.66 6.82
N LEU A 63 4.70 -9.87 6.78
CA LEU A 63 5.62 -9.74 7.91
C LEU A 63 4.94 -9.10 9.13
N SER A 64 4.05 -8.13 8.91
CA SER A 64 3.31 -7.45 9.97
C SER A 64 2.38 -8.39 10.72
N SER A 65 1.65 -9.27 10.02
CA SER A 65 0.79 -10.27 10.66
C SER A 65 1.55 -11.25 11.54
N ARG A 66 2.85 -11.47 11.24
CA ARG A 66 3.79 -12.31 12.01
C ARG A 66 4.62 -11.53 13.05
N GLN A 67 4.42 -10.21 13.15
CA GLN A 67 5.15 -9.30 14.04
C GLN A 67 6.68 -9.28 13.82
N PHE A 68 7.11 -9.48 12.57
CA PHE A 68 8.52 -9.51 12.16
C PHE A 68 9.07 -8.09 11.92
N VAL A 69 9.20 -7.33 13.01
CA VAL A 69 9.56 -5.90 12.97
C VAL A 69 10.91 -5.66 12.28
N ARG A 70 11.93 -6.48 12.55
CA ARG A 70 13.27 -6.27 12.01
C ARG A 70 13.28 -6.37 10.49
N GLU A 71 12.55 -7.33 9.97
CA GLU A 71 12.38 -7.61 8.55
C GLU A 71 11.60 -6.46 7.89
N ILE A 72 10.55 -5.94 8.52
CA ILE A 72 9.82 -4.75 8.03
C ILE A 72 10.76 -3.54 7.91
N LEU A 73 11.60 -3.29 8.92
CA LEU A 73 12.58 -2.19 8.88
C LEU A 73 13.68 -2.40 7.83
N LEU A 74 14.01 -3.66 7.50
CA LEU A 74 14.92 -3.95 6.39
C LEU A 74 14.24 -3.66 5.06
N ARG A 75 13.01 -4.15 4.85
CA ARG A 75 12.23 -3.90 3.63
C ARG A 75 12.00 -2.41 3.39
N ASP A 76 11.68 -1.65 4.43
CA ASP A 76 11.49 -0.20 4.31
C ASP A 76 12.76 0.53 3.82
N ARG A 77 13.95 0.05 4.20
CA ARG A 77 15.22 0.59 3.70
C ARG A 77 15.53 0.15 2.28
N GLU A 78 15.39 -1.15 1.98
CA GLU A 78 15.57 -1.67 0.62
C GLU A 78 14.63 -0.98 -0.37
N PHE A 79 13.42 -0.64 0.07
CA PHE A 79 12.44 0.07 -0.76
C PHE A 79 12.89 1.49 -1.14
N SER A 80 13.69 2.16 -0.32
CA SER A 80 14.30 3.45 -0.70
C SER A 80 15.24 3.32 -1.90
N GLU A 81 15.92 2.18 -2.05
CA GLU A 81 16.95 1.97 -3.08
C GLU A 81 16.35 1.74 -4.48
N VAL A 82 15.07 1.36 -4.55
CA VAL A 82 14.38 1.06 -5.82
C VAL A 82 13.47 2.18 -6.31
N LEU A 83 13.23 3.21 -5.49
CA LEU A 83 12.42 4.36 -5.87
C LEU A 83 13.28 5.46 -6.50
N SER A 84 12.68 6.26 -7.38
CA SER A 84 13.29 7.53 -7.77
C SER A 84 13.37 8.48 -6.58
N GLU A 85 14.32 9.42 -6.59
CA GLU A 85 14.49 10.39 -5.50
C GLU A 85 13.19 11.16 -5.18
N GLU A 86 12.43 11.53 -6.21
CA GLU A 86 11.16 12.22 -6.04
C GLU A 86 10.11 11.34 -5.35
N ALA A 87 9.92 10.10 -5.83
CA ALA A 87 8.98 9.16 -5.24
C ALA A 87 9.38 8.79 -3.81
N GLN A 88 10.68 8.62 -3.55
CA GLN A 88 11.22 8.39 -2.22
C GLN A 88 10.87 9.55 -1.28
N ARG A 89 11.13 10.79 -1.70
CA ARG A 89 10.84 12.00 -0.90
C ARG A 89 9.35 12.12 -0.58
N LYS A 90 8.47 12.02 -1.58
CA LYS A 90 7.00 12.09 -1.41
C LYS A 90 6.49 10.97 -0.49
N SER A 91 6.99 9.76 -0.69
CA SER A 91 6.60 8.59 0.10
C SER A 91 6.99 8.71 1.58
N VAL A 92 8.19 9.23 1.87
CA VAL A 92 8.65 9.50 3.25
C VAL A 92 7.88 10.65 3.87
N GLU A 93 7.62 11.73 3.11
CA GLU A 93 6.82 12.86 3.55
C GLU A 93 5.41 12.41 3.95
N ALA A 94 4.74 11.65 3.08
CA ALA A 94 3.43 11.05 3.36
C ALA A 94 3.47 10.11 4.58
N GLY A 95 4.53 9.30 4.71
CA GLY A 95 4.71 8.40 5.85
C GLY A 95 4.86 9.15 7.17
N ARG A 96 5.58 10.28 7.18
CA ARG A 96 5.69 11.15 8.36
C ARG A 96 4.34 11.72 8.77
N HIS A 97 3.54 12.19 7.82
CA HIS A 97 2.17 12.62 8.11
C HIS A 97 1.36 11.51 8.78
N LEU A 98 1.48 10.28 8.27
CA LEU A 98 0.78 9.13 8.85
C LEU A 98 1.14 8.88 10.32
N LEU A 99 2.40 9.09 10.70
CA LEU A 99 2.90 8.92 12.07
C LEU A 99 2.47 10.05 13.03
N LEU A 100 2.08 11.22 12.51
CA LEU A 100 1.55 12.33 13.31
C LEU A 100 0.12 12.07 13.78
N HIS A 101 -0.64 11.27 13.02
CA HIS A 101 -1.97 10.86 13.46
C HIS A 101 -1.87 9.96 14.68
N LYS A 102 -2.74 10.23 15.67
CA LYS A 102 -2.71 9.57 16.98
C LYS A 102 -2.72 8.05 16.79
N SER A 103 -1.60 7.43 17.14
CA SER A 103 -1.43 5.98 17.13
C SER A 103 -2.59 5.34 17.88
N ILE A 104 -3.18 4.30 17.28
CA ILE A 104 -4.06 3.39 18.02
C ILE A 104 -3.16 2.72 19.03
N LYS A 105 -3.28 3.15 20.29
CA LYS A 105 -2.34 2.93 21.41
C LYS A 105 -2.04 1.46 21.76
N ALA A 106 -2.49 0.49 20.96
CA ALA A 106 -2.45 -0.93 21.27
C ALA A 106 -1.48 -1.77 20.42
N ASP A 107 -0.92 -1.25 19.31
CA ASP A 107 -0.06 -2.09 18.46
C ASP A 107 1.44 -1.90 18.69
N ARG A 108 2.08 -2.99 19.16
CA ARG A 108 3.50 -3.03 19.50
C ARG A 108 4.40 -2.98 18.26
N THR A 109 3.97 -3.55 17.14
CA THR A 109 4.72 -3.56 15.87
C THR A 109 4.83 -2.14 15.33
N PHE A 110 3.71 -1.45 15.20
CA PHE A 110 3.66 -0.07 14.72
C PHE A 110 4.42 0.89 15.64
N TYR A 111 4.30 0.73 16.96
CA TYR A 111 5.06 1.54 17.91
C TYR A 111 6.58 1.38 17.72
N ARG A 112 7.08 0.16 17.54
CA ARG A 112 8.51 -0.09 17.31
C ARG A 112 9.00 0.50 15.99
N ILE A 113 8.18 0.42 14.94
CA ILE A 113 8.50 1.05 13.65
C ILE A 113 8.54 2.57 13.80
N GLN A 114 7.57 3.16 14.49
CA GLN A 114 7.56 4.60 14.78
C GLN A 114 8.82 5.04 15.53
N GLN A 115 9.28 4.28 16.53
CA GLN A 115 10.53 4.56 17.23
C GLN A 115 11.75 4.48 16.30
N ALA A 116 11.78 3.48 15.41
CA ALA A 116 12.87 3.32 14.43
C ALA A 116 12.93 4.50 13.43
N VAL A 117 11.77 4.99 12.98
CA VAL A 117 11.66 6.18 12.11
C VAL A 117 12.11 7.43 12.86
N GLN A 118 11.65 7.63 14.10
CA GLN A 118 12.05 8.77 14.94
C GLN A 118 13.57 8.80 15.23
N ALA A 119 14.17 7.62 15.39
CA ALA A 119 15.62 7.47 15.55
C ALA A 119 16.41 7.60 14.24
N GLY A 120 15.75 7.74 13.09
CA GLY A 120 16.40 7.83 11.78
C GLY A 120 17.03 6.53 11.28
N THR A 121 16.64 5.39 11.86
CA THR A 121 17.17 4.06 11.48
C THR A 121 16.46 3.44 10.30
N THR A 122 15.27 3.95 9.95
CA THR A 122 14.51 3.60 8.75
C THR A 122 13.81 4.85 8.20
N PRO A 123 13.58 4.96 6.87
CA PRO A 123 12.92 6.12 6.28
C PRO A 123 11.48 6.34 6.76
N GLY A 124 10.69 5.27 6.90
CA GLY A 124 9.27 5.32 7.22
C GLY A 124 8.40 5.61 5.99
N HIS A 125 8.56 4.84 4.92
CA HIS A 125 7.77 5.02 3.70
C HIS A 125 6.28 4.78 3.93
N PHE A 126 5.44 5.59 3.27
CA PHE A 126 3.99 5.45 3.37
C PHE A 126 3.48 4.05 2.98
N PRO A 127 3.89 3.40 1.86
CA PRO A 127 3.54 2.01 1.57
C PRO A 127 3.81 1.05 2.72
N THR A 128 4.97 1.14 3.35
CA THR A 128 5.35 0.30 4.50
C THR A 128 4.37 0.49 5.64
N LEU A 129 4.16 1.73 6.05
CA LEU A 129 3.31 2.06 7.20
C LEU A 129 1.84 1.75 6.91
N PHE A 130 1.37 1.97 5.68
CA PHE A 130 0.03 1.63 5.23
C PHE A 130 -0.21 0.12 5.32
N ALA A 131 0.70 -0.70 4.80
CA ALA A 131 0.61 -2.16 4.85
C ALA A 131 0.63 -2.70 6.30
N VAL A 132 1.45 -2.10 7.17
CA VAL A 132 1.45 -2.42 8.61
C VAL A 132 0.08 -2.11 9.22
N ARG A 133 -0.49 -0.93 8.98
CA ARG A 133 -1.82 -0.57 9.50
C ARG A 133 -2.93 -1.46 8.93
N ALA A 134 -2.86 -1.82 7.66
CA ALA A 134 -3.79 -2.75 7.04
C ALA A 134 -3.78 -4.11 7.77
N ALA A 135 -2.59 -4.65 8.09
CA ALA A 135 -2.46 -5.86 8.90
C ALA A 135 -3.03 -5.69 10.32
N MET A 136 -2.75 -4.55 10.98
CA MET A 136 -3.30 -4.25 12.33
C MET A 136 -4.84 -4.26 12.35
N PHE A 137 -5.47 -3.79 11.27
CA PHE A 137 -6.92 -3.80 11.12
C PHE A 137 -7.47 -5.10 10.54
N SER A 138 -6.64 -6.13 10.36
CA SER A 138 -7.03 -7.41 9.76
C SER A 138 -7.65 -7.26 8.37
N ILE A 139 -7.19 -6.27 7.59
CA ILE A 139 -7.63 -6.06 6.21
C ILE A 139 -6.99 -7.11 5.32
N ALA A 140 -7.79 -7.75 4.47
CA ALA A 140 -7.29 -8.74 3.52
C ALA A 140 -6.28 -8.09 2.54
N PRO A 141 -5.21 -8.79 2.12
CA PRO A 141 -4.16 -8.21 1.29
C PRO A 141 -4.65 -7.55 0.00
N ARG A 142 -5.54 -8.24 -0.73
CA ARG A 142 -6.14 -7.69 -1.95
C ARG A 142 -6.91 -6.38 -1.70
N THR A 143 -7.69 -6.32 -0.62
CA THR A 143 -8.44 -5.13 -0.23
C THR A 143 -7.51 -3.99 0.20
N ALA A 144 -6.41 -4.30 0.89
CA ALA A 144 -5.40 -3.31 1.26
C ALA A 144 -4.73 -2.69 0.02
N VAL A 145 -4.40 -3.50 -0.99
CA VAL A 145 -3.85 -3.03 -2.27
C VAL A 145 -4.84 -2.11 -3.00
N MET A 146 -6.11 -2.50 -3.08
CA MET A 146 -7.16 -1.67 -3.69
C MET A 146 -7.31 -0.33 -2.95
N ALA A 147 -7.30 -0.35 -1.63
CA ALA A 147 -7.39 0.85 -0.80
C ALA A 147 -6.14 1.73 -0.93
N TYR A 148 -4.95 1.15 -1.09
CA TYR A 148 -3.72 1.89 -1.34
C TYR A 148 -3.80 2.64 -2.69
N LEU A 149 -4.24 1.97 -3.76
CA LEU A 149 -4.41 2.62 -5.06
C LEU A 149 -5.42 3.77 -5.01
N LEU A 150 -6.55 3.56 -4.34
CA LEU A 150 -7.53 4.62 -4.12
C LEU A 150 -6.91 5.79 -3.33
N GLN A 151 -6.06 5.50 -2.34
CA GLN A 151 -5.38 6.54 -1.57
C GLN A 151 -4.43 7.38 -2.43
N GLU A 152 -3.68 6.79 -3.36
CA GLU A 152 -2.84 7.53 -4.33
C GLU A 152 -3.71 8.50 -5.16
N LEU A 153 -4.86 8.03 -5.65
CA LEU A 153 -5.79 8.83 -6.44
C LEU A 153 -6.38 9.98 -5.63
N ILE A 154 -6.82 9.74 -4.39
CA ILE A 154 -7.39 10.78 -3.51
C ILE A 154 -6.38 11.91 -3.24
N CYS A 155 -5.09 11.60 -3.20
CA CYS A 155 -4.04 12.58 -2.93
C CYS A 155 -3.72 13.52 -4.11
N GLU A 156 -4.20 13.19 -5.32
CA GLU A 156 -3.86 13.88 -6.58
C GLU A 156 -5.11 14.38 -7.33
N ILE A 157 -6.23 13.67 -7.23
CA ILE A 157 -7.45 13.91 -7.98
C ILE A 157 -8.56 14.36 -7.02
N ALA A 158 -9.20 15.50 -7.28
CA ALA A 158 -10.28 16.00 -6.44
C ALA A 158 -11.65 15.37 -6.76
N ASP A 159 -11.87 14.95 -8.02
CA ASP A 159 -13.13 14.41 -8.52
C ASP A 159 -13.28 12.92 -8.17
N PRO A 160 -14.24 12.54 -7.30
CA PRO A 160 -14.45 11.15 -6.91
C PRO A 160 -14.91 10.22 -8.03
N ASP A 161 -15.64 10.74 -9.02
CA ASP A 161 -16.11 9.92 -10.13
C ASP A 161 -14.91 9.55 -11.03
N TYR A 162 -14.03 10.52 -11.27
CA TYR A 162 -12.79 10.26 -12.02
C TYR A 162 -11.80 9.36 -11.25
N GLN A 163 -11.74 9.48 -9.91
CA GLN A 163 -11.00 8.52 -9.09
C GLN A 163 -11.53 7.08 -9.28
N ALA A 164 -12.85 6.89 -9.35
CA ALA A 164 -13.44 5.58 -9.53
C ALA A 164 -13.11 4.96 -10.90
N GLU A 165 -13.12 5.78 -11.96
CA GLU A 165 -12.74 5.36 -13.32
C GLU A 165 -11.27 4.93 -13.38
N LEU A 166 -10.36 5.75 -12.86
CA LEU A 166 -8.93 5.43 -12.82
C LEU A 166 -8.63 4.24 -11.91
N LEU A 167 -9.35 4.09 -10.80
CA LEU A 167 -9.23 2.93 -9.93
C LEU A 167 -9.62 1.66 -10.71
N ALA A 168 -10.74 1.66 -11.43
CA ALA A 168 -11.15 0.52 -12.24
C ALA A 168 -10.08 0.13 -13.27
N LEU A 169 -9.45 1.12 -13.91
CA LEU A 169 -8.32 0.92 -14.83
C LEU A 169 -7.08 0.33 -14.12
N GLY A 170 -6.72 0.81 -12.93
CA GLY A 170 -5.61 0.25 -12.17
C GLY A 170 -5.89 -1.18 -11.67
N LEU A 171 -7.14 -1.48 -11.34
CA LEU A 171 -7.54 -2.79 -10.84
C LEU A 171 -7.57 -3.88 -11.92
N SER A 172 -7.91 -3.54 -13.16
CA SER A 172 -7.83 -4.50 -14.26
C SER A 172 -6.39 -5.01 -14.43
N GLU A 173 -5.42 -4.10 -14.39
CA GLU A 173 -3.98 -4.39 -14.43
C GLU A 173 -3.52 -5.22 -13.22
N VAL A 174 -3.90 -4.83 -11.99
CA VAL A 174 -3.48 -5.54 -10.76
C VAL A 174 -4.10 -6.93 -10.63
N ASN A 175 -5.30 -7.15 -11.17
CA ASN A 175 -5.92 -8.47 -11.13
C ASN A 175 -5.11 -9.52 -11.89
N ASP A 176 -4.36 -9.13 -12.91
CA ASP A 176 -3.46 -10.05 -13.63
C ASP A 176 -2.28 -10.49 -12.75
N PHE A 177 -1.77 -9.64 -11.86
CA PHE A 177 -0.76 -10.03 -10.89
C PHE A 177 -1.29 -11.12 -9.95
N PHE A 178 -2.44 -10.89 -9.30
CA PHE A 178 -3.02 -11.85 -8.37
C PHE A 178 -3.36 -13.19 -9.05
N ARG A 179 -3.80 -13.15 -10.33
CA ARG A 179 -4.05 -14.38 -11.10
C ARG A 179 -2.76 -15.20 -11.26
N ARG A 180 -1.67 -14.57 -11.66
CA ARG A 180 -0.36 -15.23 -11.84
C ARG A 180 0.22 -15.74 -10.53
N SER A 181 0.02 -15.04 -9.41
CA SER A 181 0.50 -15.50 -8.10
C SER A 181 -0.17 -16.81 -7.64
N VAL A 182 -1.44 -17.02 -8.00
CA VAL A 182 -2.16 -18.27 -7.73
C VAL A 182 -1.66 -19.41 -8.62
N GLU A 183 -1.28 -19.12 -9.87
CA GLU A 183 -0.74 -20.11 -10.81
C GLU A 183 0.70 -20.56 -10.46
N LEU A 184 1.41 -19.76 -9.66
CA LEU A 184 2.81 -19.97 -9.29
C LEU A 184 3.01 -20.56 -7.89
N GLU A 185 1.96 -20.78 -7.09
CA GLU A 185 2.09 -21.63 -5.89
C GLU A 185 2.32 -23.08 -6.34
N PRO A 186 3.55 -23.62 -6.22
CA PRO A 186 3.75 -25.04 -6.48
C PRO A 186 3.11 -25.77 -5.31
N GLU A 187 2.29 -26.77 -5.63
CA GLU A 187 1.93 -27.90 -4.79
C GLU A 187 3.09 -28.21 -3.81
N THR A 188 2.95 -27.82 -2.53
CA THR A 188 3.93 -28.19 -1.50
C THR A 188 3.85 -29.70 -1.29
N ALA A 189 4.75 -30.41 -1.98
CA ALA A 189 5.52 -31.61 -1.68
C ALA A 189 5.12 -32.58 -0.52
N PRO A 190 5.80 -33.73 -0.47
CA PRO A 190 5.34 -35.05 -0.86
C PRO A 190 4.48 -35.76 0.21
N SER A 191 3.64 -36.68 -0.24
CA SER A 191 3.00 -37.69 0.62
C SER A 191 4.08 -38.60 1.23
N ASN A 192 4.09 -38.69 2.57
CA ASN A 192 4.94 -39.59 3.34
C ASN A 192 4.81 -41.04 2.84
N ALA A 193 5.94 -41.67 2.54
CA ALA A 193 6.13 -43.12 2.56
C ALA A 193 7.52 -43.45 3.09
#